data_AF-A0A927T5Z6-F1
#
_entry.id   AF-A0A927T5Z6-F1
#
_cell.length_a   1.000
_cell.length_b   1.000
_cell.length_c   1.000
_cell.angle_alpha   90.00
_cell.angle_beta   90.00
_cell.angle_gamma   90.00
#
_symmetry.space_group_name_H-M   'P 1'
#
loop_
_entity.id
_entity.type
_entity.pdbx_description
1 polymer ?
#
loop_
_entity_poly.entity_id
_entity_poly.type
_entity_poly.pdbx_seq_one_letter_code
_entity_poly.pdbx_strand_id
1 'polypeptide(L)'
;MICKQFKLSQPEKDKLIRIKSRTGIQNWNIICRWALCWSLNEESIPGGVDPQSDSNVEMTWLTFAGEYHEIYEELIRVRCLKDGLSDDTETLYRYFRLHLNRGINHYSSRDVLKSIHDLIDTLPKEE
;
A
#
# COMPACT_ATOMS: atom_id res chain seq x y z
N MET A 1 3.34 -14.36 -8.73
CA MET A 1 2.65 -14.15 -7.45
C MET A 1 3.65 -13.79 -6.36
N ILE A 2 3.64 -12.55 -5.88
CA ILE A 2 4.57 -12.05 -4.86
C ILE A 2 4.32 -12.70 -3.49
N CYS A 3 3.06 -12.97 -3.13
CA CYS A 3 2.68 -13.73 -1.95
C CYS A 3 1.29 -14.35 -2.11
N LYS A 4 0.96 -15.38 -1.32
CA LYS A 4 -0.40 -15.94 -1.29
C LYS A 4 -1.35 -15.05 -0.47
N GLN A 5 -0.87 -14.61 0.69
CA GLN A 5 -1.55 -13.73 1.63
C GLN A 5 -0.53 -12.91 2.40
N PHE A 6 -0.97 -11.78 2.95
CA PHE A 6 -0.16 -10.96 3.83
C PHE A 6 -1.00 -10.43 4.97
N LYS A 7 -0.32 -10.08 6.05
CA LYS A 7 -0.93 -9.64 7.30
C LYS A 7 -0.33 -8.31 7.71
N LEU A 8 -1.20 -7.40 8.13
CA LEU A 8 -0.78 -6.08 8.56
C LEU A 8 -0.27 -6.10 10.00
N SER A 9 0.55 -5.12 10.34
CA SER A 9 0.94 -4.82 11.71
C SER A 9 -0.20 -4.16 12.49
N GLN A 10 -0.16 -4.27 13.82
CA GLN A 10 -1.13 -3.59 14.68
C GLN A 10 -1.12 -2.06 14.50
N PRO A 11 0.04 -1.37 14.36
CA PRO A 11 0.08 0.06 14.03
C PRO A 11 -0.53 0.42 12.67
N GLU A 12 -0.34 -0.41 11.64
CA GLU A 12 -0.97 -0.20 10.33
C GLU A 12 -2.49 -0.31 10.42
N LYS A 13 -2.99 -1.30 11.14
CA LYS A 13 -4.43 -1.45 11.40
C LYS A 13 -5.01 -0.20 12.07
N ASP A 14 -4.37 0.30 13.12
CA ASP A 14 -4.87 1.49 13.84
C ASP A 14 -4.89 2.74 12.96
N LYS A 15 -3.89 2.89 12.08
CA LYS A 15 -3.83 3.95 11.07
C LYS A 15 -4.93 3.82 10.04
N LEU A 16 -5.15 2.61 9.53
CA LEU A 16 -6.22 2.35 8.57
C LEU A 16 -7.60 2.61 9.19
N ILE A 17 -7.85 2.28 10.47
CA ILE A 17 -9.12 2.63 11.17
C ILE A 17 -9.39 4.14 11.07
N ARG A 18 -8.37 4.98 11.29
CA ARG A 18 -8.48 6.45 11.18
C ARG A 18 -8.76 6.88 9.75
N ILE A 19 -8.12 6.26 8.76
CA ILE A 19 -8.37 6.57 7.34
C ILE A 19 -9.83 6.22 6.98
N LYS A 20 -10.32 5.06 7.43
CA LYS A 20 -11.73 4.65 7.23
C LYS A 20 -12.70 5.64 7.85
N SER A 21 -12.44 6.09 9.08
CA SER A 21 -13.34 7.02 9.77
C SER A 21 -13.42 8.39 9.08
N ARG A 22 -12.35 8.84 8.43
CA ARG A 22 -12.31 10.12 7.69
C ARG A 22 -12.91 10.00 6.29
N THR A 23 -12.60 8.92 5.58
CA THR A 23 -12.96 8.76 4.16
C THR A 23 -14.28 8.02 3.93
N GLY A 24 -14.79 7.28 4.91
CA GLY A 24 -15.98 6.44 4.75
C GLY A 24 -15.74 5.12 3.97
N ILE A 25 -14.53 4.89 3.43
CA ILE A 25 -14.20 3.66 2.69
C ILE A 25 -14.18 2.48 3.66
N GLN A 26 -15.06 1.50 3.44
CA GLN A 26 -15.23 0.38 4.37
C GLN A 26 -14.24 -0.77 4.13
N ASN A 27 -13.71 -0.94 2.92
CA ASN A 27 -12.88 -2.08 2.60
C ASN A 27 -11.39 -1.76 2.75
N TRP A 28 -10.68 -2.56 3.55
CA TRP A 28 -9.24 -2.37 3.82
C TRP A 28 -8.39 -2.45 2.55
N ASN A 29 -8.69 -3.40 1.66
CA ASN A 29 -7.98 -3.59 0.40
C ASN A 29 -8.06 -2.35 -0.52
N ILE A 30 -9.16 -1.58 -0.49
CA ILE A 30 -9.28 -0.35 -1.28
C ILE A 30 -8.29 0.69 -0.75
N ILE A 31 -8.27 0.94 0.56
CA ILE A 31 -7.35 1.91 1.17
C ILE A 31 -5.90 1.47 0.98
N CYS A 32 -5.60 0.18 1.17
CA CYS A 32 -4.27 -0.36 0.95
C CYS A 32 -3.80 -0.20 -0.51
N ARG A 33 -4.70 -0.33 -1.50
CA ARG A 33 -4.38 -0.11 -2.92
C ARG A 33 -4.04 1.35 -3.19
N TRP A 34 -4.83 2.30 -2.67
CA TRP A 34 -4.50 3.72 -2.73
C TRP A 34 -3.12 3.99 -2.11
N ALA A 35 -2.87 3.46 -0.90
CA ALA A 35 -1.61 3.64 -0.18
C ALA A 35 -0.41 3.10 -0.98
N LEU A 36 -0.55 1.91 -1.56
CA LEU A 36 0.48 1.31 -2.42
C LEU A 36 0.73 2.18 -3.65
N CYS A 37 -0.31 2.57 -4.39
CA CYS A 37 -0.16 3.36 -5.61
C CYS A 37 0.49 4.71 -5.36
N TRP A 38 0.07 5.44 -4.31
CA TRP A 38 0.71 6.69 -3.91
C TRP A 38 2.19 6.46 -3.63
N SER A 39 2.51 5.43 -2.83
CA SER A 39 3.89 5.11 -2.48
C SER A 39 4.73 4.69 -3.69
N LEU A 40 4.17 3.99 -4.68
CA LEU A 40 4.90 3.63 -5.90
C LEU A 40 5.20 4.86 -6.80
N ASN A 41 4.36 5.88 -6.73
CA ASN A 41 4.52 7.13 -7.47
C ASN A 41 5.60 8.06 -6.89
N GLU A 42 5.89 7.94 -5.59
CA GLU A 42 6.94 8.72 -4.94
C GLU A 42 8.34 8.37 -5.48
N GLU A 43 9.13 9.37 -5.85
CA GLU A 43 10.48 9.15 -6.40
C GLU A 43 11.42 8.47 -5.41
N SER A 44 11.32 8.81 -4.12
CA SER A 44 12.17 8.24 -3.07
C SER A 44 11.91 6.74 -2.86
N ILE A 45 12.97 5.99 -2.56
CA ILE A 45 12.88 4.59 -2.12
C ILE A 45 12.27 4.55 -0.71
N PRO A 46 11.27 3.70 -0.43
CA PRO A 46 10.74 3.56 0.92
C PRO A 46 11.83 3.02 1.86
N GLY A 47 12.27 3.86 2.79
CA GLY A 47 13.14 3.44 3.88
C GLY A 47 12.35 2.76 5.00
N GLY A 48 13.08 2.20 5.97
CA GLY A 48 12.51 1.63 7.19
C GLY A 48 12.76 0.13 7.35
N VAL A 49 12.18 -0.42 8.40
CA VAL A 49 12.24 -1.86 8.73
C VAL A 49 10.95 -2.51 8.24
N ASP A 50 11.05 -3.77 7.81
CA ASP A 50 9.90 -4.57 7.43
C ASP A 50 8.85 -4.57 8.57
N PRO A 51 7.60 -4.12 8.31
CA PRO A 51 6.58 -4.07 9.33
C PRO A 51 6.23 -5.46 9.86
N GLN A 52 5.96 -5.55 11.16
CA GLN A 52 5.49 -6.78 11.79
C GLN A 52 4.15 -7.26 11.17
N SER A 53 3.83 -8.54 11.39
CA SER A 53 2.61 -9.19 10.89
C SER A 53 1.73 -9.66 12.04
N ASP A 54 1.46 -8.77 13.00
CA ASP A 54 0.94 -9.08 14.34
C ASP A 54 -0.53 -8.69 14.58
N SER A 55 -1.20 -8.03 13.62
CA SER A 55 -2.62 -7.66 13.79
C SER A 55 -3.60 -8.84 13.64
N ASN A 56 -4.88 -8.58 13.41
CA ASN A 56 -5.84 -9.59 12.94
C ASN A 56 -6.34 -9.29 11.51
N VAL A 57 -5.74 -8.30 10.83
CA VAL A 57 -6.10 -7.94 9.46
C VAL A 57 -5.16 -8.68 8.52
N GLU A 58 -5.70 -9.74 7.92
CA GLU A 58 -5.04 -10.55 6.91
C GLU A 58 -5.90 -10.56 5.64
N MET A 59 -5.25 -10.52 4.47
CA MET A 59 -5.94 -10.66 3.20
C MET A 59 -5.07 -11.45 2.21
N THR A 60 -5.73 -12.24 1.36
CA THR A 60 -5.06 -12.89 0.24
C THR A 60 -4.62 -11.84 -0.77
N TRP A 61 -3.59 -12.15 -1.56
CA TRP A 61 -3.13 -11.26 -2.62
C TRP A 61 -4.25 -10.95 -3.63
N LEU A 62 -5.05 -11.97 -3.98
CA LEU A 62 -6.20 -11.80 -4.88
C LEU A 62 -7.30 -10.91 -4.28
N THR A 63 -7.56 -10.98 -2.97
CA THR A 63 -8.49 -10.04 -2.32
C THR A 63 -7.94 -8.62 -2.32
N PHE A 64 -6.63 -8.45 -2.16
CA PHE A 64 -5.98 -7.15 -2.20
C PHE A 64 -6.03 -6.53 -3.60
N ALA A 65 -5.51 -7.25 -4.60
CA ALA A 65 -5.23 -6.72 -5.93
C ALA A 65 -6.40 -6.91 -6.92
N GLY A 66 -7.28 -7.88 -6.68
CA GLY A 66 -8.42 -8.17 -7.53
C GLY A 66 -8.03 -8.69 -8.92
N GLU A 67 -8.79 -8.30 -9.94
CA GLU A 67 -8.52 -8.65 -11.35
C GLU A 67 -7.18 -8.11 -11.87
N TYR A 68 -6.67 -7.02 -11.28
CA TYR A 68 -5.42 -6.37 -11.68
C TYR A 68 -4.18 -6.95 -10.97
N HIS A 69 -4.27 -8.16 -10.40
CA HIS A 69 -3.18 -8.70 -9.58
C HIS A 69 -1.85 -8.79 -10.32
N GLU A 70 -1.85 -9.14 -11.59
CA GLU A 70 -0.62 -9.19 -12.41
C GLU A 70 -0.02 -7.80 -12.61
N ILE A 71 -0.86 -6.77 -12.80
CA ILE A 71 -0.39 -5.38 -12.96
C ILE A 71 0.28 -4.90 -11.67
N TYR A 72 -0.34 -5.12 -10.51
CA TYR A 72 0.27 -4.76 -9.24
C TYR A 72 1.60 -5.47 -9.01
N GLU A 73 1.68 -6.76 -9.36
CA GLU A 73 2.92 -7.52 -9.26
C GLU A 73 4.03 -6.94 -10.14
N GLU A 74 3.73 -6.65 -11.40
CA GLU A 74 4.70 -6.11 -12.33
C GLU A 74 5.11 -4.67 -11.99
N LEU A 75 4.20 -3.84 -11.47
CA LEU A 75 4.56 -2.51 -10.98
C LEU A 75 5.58 -2.57 -9.84
N ILE A 76 5.39 -3.50 -8.89
CA ILE A 76 6.34 -3.70 -7.79
C ILE A 76 7.68 -4.23 -8.33
N ARG A 77 7.65 -5.18 -9.28
CA ARG A 77 8.86 -5.74 -9.91
C ARG A 77 9.67 -4.68 -10.65
N VAL A 78 9.02 -3.92 -11.52
CA VAL A 78 9.65 -2.81 -12.27
C VAL A 78 10.22 -1.79 -11.31
N ARG A 79 9.50 -1.46 -10.23
CA ARG A 79 9.98 -0.53 -9.21
C ARG A 79 11.23 -1.06 -8.50
N CYS A 80 11.24 -2.32 -8.06
CA CYS A 80 12.43 -2.97 -7.48
C CYS A 80 13.65 -2.83 -8.40
N LEU A 81 13.51 -3.20 -9.67
CA LEU A 81 14.59 -3.17 -10.64
C LEU A 81 15.10 -1.74 -10.88
N LYS A 82 14.18 -0.76 -10.98
CA LYS A 82 14.52 0.66 -11.13
C LYS A 82 15.32 1.20 -9.93
N ASP A 83 15.00 0.72 -8.73
CA ASP A 83 15.68 1.11 -7.49
C ASP A 83 16.95 0.26 -7.21
N GLY A 84 17.37 -0.60 -8.15
CA GLY A 84 18.60 -1.39 -8.04
C GLY A 84 18.50 -2.61 -7.13
N LEU A 85 17.29 -3.09 -6.85
CA LEU A 85 17.01 -4.29 -6.06
C LEU A 85 16.85 -5.53 -6.98
N SER A 86 17.01 -6.73 -6.41
CA SER A 86 16.68 -7.98 -7.09
C SER A 86 15.17 -8.19 -7.22
N ASP A 87 14.77 -9.07 -8.14
CA ASP A 87 13.38 -9.39 -8.43
C ASP A 87 12.95 -10.80 -7.95
N ASP A 88 13.70 -11.34 -6.99
CA ASP A 88 13.32 -12.55 -6.26
C ASP A 88 12.10 -12.28 -5.36
N THR A 89 11.34 -13.34 -5.10
CA THR A 89 10.05 -13.26 -4.38
C THR A 89 10.18 -12.65 -2.99
N GLU A 90 11.27 -12.92 -2.26
CA GLU A 90 11.48 -12.38 -0.92
C GLU A 90 11.69 -10.87 -0.95
N THR A 91 12.53 -10.40 -1.88
CA THR A 91 12.78 -8.96 -2.10
C THR A 91 11.51 -8.25 -2.53
N LEU A 92 10.76 -8.79 -3.50
CA LEU A 92 9.49 -8.22 -3.95
C LEU A 92 8.47 -8.12 -2.82
N TYR A 93 8.35 -9.16 -2.00
CA TYR A 93 7.40 -9.18 -0.88
C TYR A 93 7.76 -8.15 0.18
N ARG A 94 9.04 -8.08 0.59
CA ARG A 94 9.52 -7.08 1.54
C ARG A 94 9.30 -5.66 1.01
N TYR A 95 9.60 -5.45 -0.28
CA TYR A 95 9.47 -4.15 -0.90
C TYR A 95 8.00 -3.68 -1.00
N PHE A 96 7.10 -4.60 -1.33
CA PHE A 96 5.66 -4.39 -1.22
C PHE A 96 5.25 -3.95 0.20
N ARG A 97 5.73 -4.64 1.25
CA ARG A 97 5.40 -4.30 2.65
C ARG A 97 5.90 -2.92 3.03
N LEU A 98 7.11 -2.54 2.64
CA LEU A 98 7.67 -1.20 2.87
C LEU A 98 6.86 -0.11 2.16
N HIS A 99 6.54 -0.31 0.88
CA HIS A 99 5.72 0.65 0.12
C HIS A 99 4.33 0.82 0.73
N LEU A 100 3.66 -0.29 1.06
CA LEU A 100 2.34 -0.28 1.68
C LEU A 100 2.36 0.45 3.02
N ASN A 101 3.36 0.17 3.88
CA ASN A 101 3.52 0.86 5.15
C ASN A 101 3.71 2.37 4.99
N ARG A 102 4.59 2.78 4.06
CA ARG A 102 4.84 4.20 3.75
C ARG A 102 3.56 4.91 3.34
N GLY A 103 2.76 4.30 2.46
CA GLY A 103 1.49 4.88 2.03
C GLY A 103 0.43 4.96 3.13
N ILE A 104 0.32 3.93 3.97
CA ILE A 104 -0.58 3.95 5.14
C ILE A 104 -0.16 5.08 6.09
N ASN A 105 1.14 5.24 6.33
CA ASN A 105 1.67 6.32 7.18
C ASN A 105 1.31 7.70 6.62
N HIS A 106 1.55 7.91 5.33
CA HIS A 106 1.21 9.15 4.64
C HIS A 106 -0.26 9.52 4.81
N TYR A 107 -1.17 8.64 4.38
CA TYR A 107 -2.62 8.91 4.46
C TYR A 107 -3.19 9.00 5.87
N SER A 108 -2.53 8.39 6.86
CA SER A 108 -2.95 8.52 8.27
C SER A 108 -2.57 9.85 8.92
N SER A 109 -1.67 10.62 8.28
CA SER A 109 -1.19 11.90 8.79
C SER A 109 -2.33 12.92 8.91
N ARG A 110 -2.21 13.85 9.88
CA ARG A 110 -3.31 14.72 10.31
C ARG A 110 -3.89 15.60 9.19
N ASP A 111 -3.06 16.00 8.22
CA ASP A 111 -3.41 16.98 7.20
C ASP A 111 -3.40 16.45 5.78
N VAL A 112 -3.25 15.13 5.60
CA VAL A 112 -3.23 14.50 4.27
C VAL A 112 -4.64 14.13 3.82
N LEU A 113 -5.36 13.31 4.59
CA LEU A 113 -6.74 12.95 4.30
C LEU A 113 -7.66 13.41 5.43
N LYS A 114 -8.65 14.22 5.09
CA LYS A 114 -9.74 14.69 5.97
C LYS A 114 -11.09 14.14 5.53
N SER A 115 -11.27 13.86 4.24
CA SER A 115 -12.46 13.28 3.64
C SER A 115 -12.12 12.41 2.42
N ILE A 116 -13.13 11.82 1.78
CA ILE A 116 -12.94 11.11 0.51
C ILE A 116 -12.58 12.04 -0.65
N HIS A 117 -12.95 13.32 -0.60
CA HIS A 117 -12.65 14.28 -1.67
C HIS A 117 -11.14 14.50 -1.79
N ASP A 118 -10.42 14.52 -0.67
CA ASP A 118 -8.95 14.67 -0.70
C ASP A 118 -8.26 13.53 -1.44
N LEU A 119 -8.82 12.31 -1.43
CA LEU A 119 -8.31 11.19 -2.24
C LEU A 119 -8.52 11.45 -3.73
N ILE A 120 -9.71 11.94 -4.11
CA ILE A 120 -10.04 12.24 -5.50
C ILE A 120 -9.13 13.37 -6.02
N ASP A 121 -8.86 14.37 -5.18
CA ASP A 121 -7.98 15.49 -5.52
C ASP A 121 -6.51 15.07 -5.71
N THR A 122 -6.11 13.87 -5.25
CA THR A 122 -4.77 13.31 -5.56
C THR A 122 -4.66 12.71 -6.95
N LEU A 123 -5.78 12.52 -7.65
CA LEU A 123 -5.76 11.98 -9.00
C LEU A 123 -5.12 12.98 -9.96
N PRO A 124 -4.32 12.52 -10.93
CA PRO A 124 -3.86 13.38 -12.01
C PRO A 124 -5.09 13.95 -12.73
N LYS A 125 -5.02 15.24 -13.08
CA LYS A 125 -6.06 15.85 -13.92
C LYS A 125 -6.00 15.18 -15.29
N GLU A 126 -7.14 14.69 -15.76
CA GLU A 126 -7.26 14.19 -17.12
C GLU A 126 -6.91 15.34 -18.10
N GLU A 127 -5.97 15.08 -19.01
CA GLU A 127 -5.60 15.99 -20.10
C GLU A 127 -6.62 15.94 -21.25
#